data_AF-A0A518IWW0-F1
#
_entry.id   AF-A0A518IWW0-F1
#
_cell.length_a   1.000
_cell.length_b   1.000
_cell.length_c   1.000
_cell.angle_alpha   90.00
_cell.angle_beta   90.00
_cell.angle_gamma   90.00
#
_symmetry.space_group_name_H-M   'P 1'
#
loop_
_entity.id
_entity.type
_entity.pdbx_description
1 polymer ?
#
loop_
_entity_poly.entity_id
_entity_poly.type
_entity_poly.pdbx_seq_one_letter_code
_entity_poly.pdbx_strand_id
1 'polypeptide(L)'
;MIRYLLLAICLLCSFSSPIPIRADDPDLASRAAKILKKHCYSCHGVKFEVPGFNVLDHAVLVAQPADATPYVTAGKLDASLIWQRIAVDKDMPPQKIDDRISDQELEVLRRWIVDGAAAATYTNREFITEERVLRSIRDDLQEMQPESRSHQRYLSLHAISNNPRYTDADLRLYRAAVVKLLNSVSRRSRIVNPPMVDVPAERSSEGSVFRVDLRDFGWSAADWQLALQGYPFGLSWNDNKLQAFARDIEQLVGSLSFDGIAYVRADWFVTKASRPATYHALLNIPETAGELETRLGVDTKQDFLQDRLNRAGFAGSGVSHQNRLVDRHEGSVASYYYRSYDFDKAFGRGVLYRFPLGPRFDGNPHDQFAFEHAGGEIIWDLPNGLQGYMLVDAEGKRIDKGPIEIVRDMREIAGSPEIVNAVSCIGCHRHGLLDYRDMVSGSQSLTSNDRTKVDALYTRPDRLQEILASDRNRYLAALKLAIGPYLQIREATDTAITEFPEPISTVAKWYDQDMSLADVAAELGFENADALAPTIQYNQKLKDLGLAPLASDSTIPRRMWDTQQESPSSIFQRTAVALGVGSGMNPN
;
A
#
# COMPACT_ATOMS: atom_id res chain seq x y z
N MET A 1 -49.52 -29.15 79.11
CA MET A 1 -49.37 -30.21 78.11
C MET A 1 -49.23 -29.56 76.75
N ILE A 2 -48.10 -29.82 76.05
CA ILE A 2 -47.94 -30.10 74.61
C ILE A 2 -48.73 -29.20 73.60
N ARG A 3 -48.24 -28.65 72.47
CA ARG A 3 -46.96 -28.48 71.74
C ARG A 3 -47.35 -27.96 70.32
N TYR A 4 -46.43 -27.31 69.60
CA TYR A 4 -46.41 -27.02 68.13
C TYR A 4 -47.19 -25.78 67.60
N LEU A 5 -46.76 -25.03 66.58
CA LEU A 5 -45.50 -24.82 65.84
C LEU A 5 -45.83 -23.68 64.84
N LEU A 6 -45.21 -22.49 64.96
CA LEU A 6 -45.33 -21.42 63.95
C LEU A 6 -44.03 -21.41 63.14
N LEU A 7 -44.14 -21.77 61.86
CA LEU A 7 -43.06 -21.75 60.88
C LEU A 7 -42.87 -20.31 60.38
N ALA A 8 -41.75 -19.67 60.72
CA ALA A 8 -41.33 -18.40 60.14
C ALA A 8 -40.46 -18.68 58.89
N ILE A 9 -40.92 -18.24 57.73
CA ILE A 9 -40.16 -18.28 56.47
C ILE A 9 -39.32 -16.99 56.40
N CYS A 10 -38.01 -17.11 56.61
CA CYS A 10 -37.05 -16.04 56.32
C CYS A 10 -36.74 -16.03 54.81
N LEU A 11 -37.15 -14.96 54.13
CA LEU A 11 -36.73 -14.66 52.76
C LEU A 11 -35.32 -14.06 52.80
N LEU A 12 -34.31 -14.84 52.38
CA LEU A 12 -32.95 -14.37 52.14
C LEU A 12 -32.89 -13.73 50.74
N CYS A 13 -32.95 -12.40 50.68
CA CYS A 13 -32.63 -11.64 49.47
C CYS A 13 -31.11 -11.61 49.29
N SER A 14 -30.58 -12.48 48.43
CA SER A 14 -29.20 -12.42 47.95
C SER A 14 -29.04 -11.22 47.03
N PHE A 15 -28.37 -10.17 47.51
CA PHE A 15 -27.84 -9.11 46.65
C PHE A 15 -26.73 -9.70 45.78
N SER A 16 -27.04 -10.04 44.52
CA SER A 16 -26.02 -10.25 43.49
C SER A 16 -25.45 -8.89 43.12
N SER A 17 -24.31 -8.53 43.72
CA SER A 17 -23.47 -7.46 43.19
C SER A 17 -23.12 -7.79 41.74
N PRO A 18 -23.34 -6.88 40.77
CA PRO A 18 -22.83 -7.08 39.43
C PRO A 18 -21.31 -7.22 39.52
N ILE A 19 -20.80 -8.34 39.03
CA ILE A 19 -19.36 -8.54 38.84
C ILE A 19 -18.91 -7.43 37.89
N PRO A 20 -17.92 -6.59 38.27
CA PRO A 20 -17.36 -5.65 37.33
C PRO A 20 -16.78 -6.48 36.17
N ILE A 21 -17.28 -6.26 34.96
CA ILE A 21 -16.66 -6.74 33.72
C ILE A 21 -15.30 -6.05 33.68
N ARG A 22 -14.26 -6.75 34.12
CA ARG A 22 -12.89 -6.30 34.01
C ARG A 22 -12.45 -6.56 32.57
N ALA A 23 -12.72 -5.58 31.70
CA ALA A 23 -11.86 -5.37 30.54
C ALA A 23 -10.43 -5.05 31.03
N ASP A 24 -9.44 -5.26 30.16
CA ASP A 24 -8.01 -4.97 30.32
C ASP A 24 -7.13 -6.14 30.79
N ASP A 25 -7.06 -7.20 29.97
CA ASP A 25 -5.80 -7.90 29.70
C ASP A 25 -5.31 -7.47 28.29
N PRO A 26 -4.58 -6.36 28.14
CA PRO A 26 -4.06 -5.91 26.83
C PRO A 26 -3.12 -6.93 26.17
N ASP A 27 -2.58 -7.87 26.95
CA ASP A 27 -1.80 -8.98 26.40
C ASP A 27 -2.69 -10.04 25.75
N LEU A 28 -3.97 -10.19 26.15
CA LEU A 28 -4.88 -11.15 25.54
C LEU A 28 -5.16 -10.83 24.06
N ALA A 29 -5.48 -9.57 23.75
CA ALA A 29 -5.68 -9.12 22.38
C ALA A 29 -4.39 -9.28 21.55
N SER A 30 -3.24 -8.94 22.13
CA SER A 30 -1.93 -9.12 21.51
C SER A 30 -1.60 -10.58 21.23
N ARG A 31 -1.92 -11.50 22.14
CA ARG A 31 -1.76 -12.95 21.96
C ARG A 31 -2.72 -13.48 20.90
N ALA A 32 -3.98 -13.06 20.88
CA ALA A 32 -4.93 -13.42 19.85
C ALA A 32 -4.46 -12.98 18.45
N ALA A 33 -4.01 -11.73 18.32
CA ALA A 33 -3.46 -11.21 17.06
C ALA A 33 -2.21 -11.99 16.59
N LYS A 34 -1.32 -12.41 17.51
CA LYS A 34 -0.18 -13.29 17.17
C LYS A 34 -0.64 -14.63 16.61
N ILE A 35 -1.70 -15.22 17.17
CA ILE A 35 -2.27 -16.49 16.71
C ILE A 35 -2.91 -16.32 15.32
N LEU A 36 -3.73 -15.28 15.12
CA LEU A 36 -4.33 -14.96 13.82
C LEU A 36 -3.25 -14.72 12.75
N LYS A 37 -2.17 -14.02 13.13
CA LYS A 37 -1.03 -13.77 12.23
C LYS A 37 -0.33 -15.05 11.82
N LYS A 38 -0.06 -15.94 12.77
CA LYS A 38 0.63 -17.21 12.55
C LYS A 38 -0.18 -18.14 11.64
N HIS A 39 -1.45 -18.35 11.99
CA HIS A 39 -2.26 -19.42 11.38
C HIS A 39 -3.13 -18.97 10.21
N CYS A 40 -3.47 -17.68 10.12
CA CYS A 40 -4.52 -17.20 9.19
C CYS A 40 -4.02 -16.18 8.16
N TYR A 41 -3.12 -15.27 8.53
CA TYR A 41 -2.83 -14.06 7.76
C TYR A 41 -2.22 -14.31 6.37
N SER A 42 -1.40 -15.34 6.21
CA SER A 42 -0.78 -15.67 4.91
C SER A 42 -1.81 -15.90 3.80
N CYS A 43 -2.97 -16.47 4.13
CA CYS A 43 -4.07 -16.70 3.20
C CYS A 43 -5.11 -15.58 3.26
N HIS A 44 -5.48 -15.16 4.48
CA HIS A 44 -6.51 -14.15 4.76
C HIS A 44 -5.89 -12.80 5.12
N GLY A 45 -5.09 -12.24 4.22
CA GLY A 45 -4.43 -10.94 4.42
C GLY A 45 -3.23 -10.70 3.50
N VAL A 46 -2.58 -11.77 3.02
CA VAL A 46 -1.51 -11.68 2.00
C VAL A 46 -1.95 -12.20 0.64
N LYS A 47 -2.51 -13.41 0.59
CA LYS A 47 -3.02 -14.00 -0.67
C LYS A 47 -4.45 -13.59 -0.99
N PHE A 48 -5.20 -13.11 0.00
CA PHE A 48 -6.63 -12.78 -0.10
C PHE A 48 -7.44 -13.93 -0.73
N GLU A 49 -7.25 -15.15 -0.22
CA GLU A 49 -8.03 -16.34 -0.64
C GLU A 49 -9.54 -16.13 -0.43
N VAL A 50 -9.90 -15.25 0.52
CA VAL A 50 -11.21 -14.63 0.61
C VAL A 50 -11.04 -13.17 0.21
N PRO A 51 -11.64 -12.71 -0.90
CA PRO A 51 -11.54 -11.32 -1.35
C PRO A 51 -11.98 -10.34 -0.26
N GLY A 52 -11.20 -9.29 -0.06
CA GLY A 52 -11.50 -8.23 0.92
C GLY A 52 -11.28 -8.61 2.39
N PHE A 53 -11.07 -9.89 2.72
CA PHE A 53 -10.87 -10.33 4.11
C PHE A 53 -9.39 -10.29 4.51
N ASN A 54 -9.05 -9.33 5.38
CA ASN A 54 -7.79 -9.30 6.10
C ASN A 54 -8.04 -9.60 7.59
N VAL A 55 -7.56 -10.75 8.06
CA VAL A 55 -7.75 -11.24 9.43
C VAL A 55 -7.04 -10.39 10.49
N LEU A 56 -6.07 -9.57 10.10
CA LEU A 56 -5.39 -8.63 11.01
C LEU A 56 -5.97 -7.22 10.94
N ASP A 57 -6.92 -6.95 10.04
CA ASP A 57 -7.66 -5.71 10.04
C ASP A 57 -8.83 -5.83 11.03
N HIS A 58 -8.65 -5.28 12.22
CA HIS A 58 -9.64 -5.38 13.30
C HIS A 58 -11.02 -4.86 12.87
N ALA A 59 -11.07 -3.75 12.11
CA ALA A 59 -12.34 -3.18 11.65
C ALA A 59 -13.07 -4.12 10.71
N VAL A 60 -12.36 -4.76 9.77
CA VAL A 60 -12.94 -5.81 8.91
C VAL A 60 -13.35 -7.03 9.73
N LEU A 61 -12.55 -7.40 10.72
CA LEU A 61 -12.74 -8.58 11.55
C LEU A 61 -14.00 -8.49 12.43
N VAL A 62 -14.29 -7.31 12.97
CA VAL A 62 -15.47 -7.07 13.83
C VAL A 62 -16.64 -6.38 13.11
N ALA A 63 -16.50 -6.12 11.80
CA ALA A 63 -17.58 -5.54 11.00
C ALA A 63 -18.85 -6.38 11.08
N GLN A 64 -19.99 -5.69 11.12
CA GLN A 64 -21.32 -6.29 11.15
C GLN A 64 -22.03 -6.05 9.79
N PRO A 65 -21.74 -6.85 8.76
CA PRO A 65 -22.38 -6.70 7.45
C PRO A 65 -23.88 -7.06 7.53
N ALA A 66 -24.71 -6.32 6.81
CA ALA A 66 -26.17 -6.54 6.81
C ALA A 66 -26.58 -7.89 6.19
N ASP A 67 -25.82 -8.35 5.18
CA ASP A 67 -26.17 -9.52 4.36
C ASP A 67 -25.23 -10.73 4.54
N ALA A 68 -24.38 -10.72 5.57
CA ALA A 68 -23.43 -11.81 5.82
C ALA A 68 -23.18 -12.07 7.31
N THR A 69 -22.71 -13.26 7.64
CA THR A 69 -22.26 -13.58 9.01
C THR A 69 -20.98 -12.79 9.33
N PRO A 70 -20.92 -12.04 10.45
CA PRO A 70 -19.70 -11.37 10.90
C PRO A 70 -18.55 -12.36 11.09
N TYR A 71 -17.32 -11.94 10.75
CA TYR A 71 -16.13 -12.77 11.01
C TYR A 71 -15.94 -13.00 12.52
N VAL A 72 -16.07 -11.94 13.31
CA VAL A 72 -16.10 -11.97 14.77
C VAL A 72 -17.24 -11.11 15.28
N THR A 73 -18.10 -11.69 16.11
CA THR A 73 -19.10 -10.95 16.89
C THR A 73 -18.60 -10.86 18.33
N ALA A 74 -18.24 -9.66 18.77
CA ALA A 74 -17.77 -9.39 20.12
C ALA A 74 -18.72 -10.01 21.18
N GLY A 75 -18.16 -10.80 22.09
CA GLY A 75 -18.88 -11.49 23.16
C GLY A 75 -19.65 -12.76 22.75
N LYS A 76 -19.70 -13.13 21.45
CA LYS A 76 -20.56 -14.21 20.95
C LYS A 76 -19.80 -15.19 20.04
N LEU A 77 -19.37 -16.31 20.61
CA LEU A 77 -18.68 -17.38 19.88
C LEU A 77 -19.53 -17.99 18.76
N ASP A 78 -20.78 -18.35 19.05
CA ASP A 78 -21.66 -19.02 18.08
C ASP A 78 -22.04 -18.12 16.89
N ALA A 79 -21.94 -16.80 17.07
CA ALA A 79 -22.16 -15.79 16.03
C ALA A 79 -20.86 -15.29 15.37
N SER A 80 -19.72 -15.92 15.67
CA SER A 80 -18.42 -15.59 15.09
C SER A 80 -18.02 -16.65 14.07
N LEU A 81 -18.02 -16.29 12.77
CA LEU A 81 -17.68 -17.22 11.69
C LEU A 81 -16.29 -17.84 11.91
N ILE A 82 -15.30 -17.06 12.37
CA ILE A 82 -13.97 -17.60 12.66
C ILE A 82 -14.05 -18.74 13.66
N TRP A 83 -14.80 -18.58 14.75
CA TRP A 83 -14.94 -19.62 15.78
C TRP A 83 -15.60 -20.89 15.22
N GLN A 84 -16.64 -20.74 14.41
CA GLN A 84 -17.28 -21.87 13.73
C GLN A 84 -16.25 -22.65 12.90
N ARG A 85 -15.45 -21.95 12.08
CA ARG A 85 -14.49 -22.57 11.17
C ARG A 85 -13.32 -23.27 11.89
N ILE A 86 -12.80 -22.67 12.96
CA ILE A 86 -11.60 -23.19 13.65
C ILE A 86 -11.91 -24.18 14.78
N ALA A 87 -13.05 -24.02 15.47
CA ALA A 87 -13.37 -24.81 16.66
C ALA A 87 -14.47 -25.86 16.43
N VAL A 88 -15.47 -25.53 15.60
CA VAL A 88 -16.64 -26.38 15.35
C VAL A 88 -16.40 -27.28 14.13
N ASP A 89 -16.24 -26.67 12.95
CA ASP A 89 -16.02 -27.37 11.68
C ASP A 89 -14.60 -27.92 11.58
N LYS A 90 -13.65 -27.24 12.23
CA LYS A 90 -12.21 -27.57 12.24
C LYS A 90 -11.64 -27.73 10.82
N ASP A 91 -12.17 -26.96 9.87
CA ASP A 91 -11.77 -26.99 8.47
C ASP A 91 -10.79 -25.87 8.10
N MET A 92 -10.48 -24.99 9.06
CA MET A 92 -9.47 -23.94 8.96
C MET A 92 -8.40 -24.08 10.07
N PRO A 93 -7.09 -24.02 9.73
CA PRO A 93 -6.53 -23.98 8.37
C PRO A 93 -6.91 -25.20 7.51
N PRO A 94 -6.88 -25.13 6.16
CA PRO A 94 -7.26 -26.27 5.31
C PRO A 94 -6.46 -27.53 5.63
N GLN A 95 -7.04 -28.73 5.46
CA GLN A 95 -6.39 -30.02 5.83
C GLN A 95 -4.95 -30.20 5.30
N LYS A 96 -4.63 -29.61 4.16
CA LYS A 96 -3.30 -29.61 3.52
C LYS A 96 -2.22 -28.75 4.22
N ILE A 97 -2.58 -27.98 5.25
CA ILE A 97 -1.65 -27.16 6.04
C ILE A 97 -1.36 -27.88 7.35
N ASP A 98 -0.08 -28.16 7.61
CA ASP A 98 0.34 -28.92 8.79
C ASP A 98 0.38 -28.09 10.08
N ASP A 99 0.57 -26.77 9.98
CA ASP A 99 0.51 -25.86 11.13
C ASP A 99 -0.94 -25.71 11.60
N ARG A 100 -1.25 -26.34 12.73
CA ARG A 100 -2.57 -26.38 13.35
C ARG A 100 -2.62 -25.47 14.56
N ILE A 101 -3.79 -24.86 14.76
CA ILE A 101 -4.11 -24.13 15.98
C ILE A 101 -4.16 -25.14 17.12
N SER A 102 -3.31 -24.96 18.12
CA SER A 102 -3.30 -25.80 19.32
C SER A 102 -4.50 -25.49 20.24
N ASP A 103 -4.89 -26.43 21.10
CA ASP A 103 -5.98 -26.21 22.06
C ASP A 103 -5.73 -24.99 22.97
N GLN A 104 -4.47 -24.70 23.28
CA GLN A 104 -4.09 -23.51 24.06
C GLN A 104 -4.30 -22.21 23.28
N GLU A 105 -3.91 -22.18 22.01
CA GLU A 105 -4.16 -21.04 21.13
C GLU A 105 -5.66 -20.86 20.87
N LEU A 106 -6.40 -21.97 20.72
CA LEU A 106 -7.85 -21.96 20.56
C LEU A 106 -8.55 -21.35 21.79
N GLU A 107 -8.09 -21.70 23.00
CA GLU A 107 -8.62 -21.12 24.24
C GLU A 107 -8.30 -19.61 24.36
N VAL A 108 -7.14 -19.16 23.88
CA VAL A 108 -6.81 -17.73 23.80
C VAL A 108 -7.78 -17.01 22.87
N LEU A 109 -8.05 -17.54 21.67
CA LEU A 109 -9.01 -16.97 20.74
C LEU A 109 -10.44 -16.99 21.31
N ARG A 110 -10.83 -18.07 22.01
CA ARG A 110 -12.12 -18.19 22.69
C ARG A 110 -12.32 -17.06 23.68
N ARG A 111 -11.36 -16.88 24.59
CA ARG A 111 -11.38 -15.85 25.62
C ARG A 111 -11.40 -14.47 24.99
N TRP A 112 -10.55 -14.22 24.00
CA TRP A 112 -10.51 -12.94 23.32
C TRP A 112 -11.85 -12.56 22.67
N ILE A 113 -12.53 -13.50 21.97
CA ILE A 113 -13.85 -13.22 21.40
C ILE A 113 -14.89 -12.94 22.49
N VAL A 114 -14.91 -13.75 23.56
CA VAL A 114 -15.85 -13.58 24.69
C VAL A 114 -15.61 -12.26 25.42
N ASP A 115 -14.35 -11.83 25.56
CA ASP A 115 -13.93 -10.60 26.24
C ASP A 115 -14.05 -9.36 25.33
N GLY A 116 -14.87 -9.44 24.28
CA GLY A 116 -15.22 -8.30 23.43
C GLY A 116 -14.34 -8.10 22.20
N ALA A 117 -13.42 -9.04 21.93
CA ALA A 117 -12.57 -9.04 20.74
C ALA A 117 -11.78 -7.73 20.54
N ALA A 118 -11.23 -7.17 21.62
CA ALA A 118 -10.49 -5.90 21.56
C ALA A 118 -9.32 -5.93 20.56
N ALA A 119 -9.02 -4.80 19.93
CA ALA A 119 -7.85 -4.69 19.05
C ALA A 119 -6.55 -4.86 19.83
N ALA A 120 -5.55 -5.51 19.22
CA ALA A 120 -4.22 -5.59 19.83
C ALA A 120 -3.56 -4.21 19.83
N THR A 121 -3.04 -3.79 20.98
CA THR A 121 -2.25 -2.56 21.12
C THR A 121 -0.81 -2.91 21.48
N TYR A 122 0.16 -2.42 20.71
CA TYR A 122 1.58 -2.64 20.95
C TYR A 122 2.16 -1.43 21.68
N THR A 123 2.01 -1.42 23.00
CA THR A 123 2.25 -0.25 23.88
C THR A 123 3.66 -0.16 24.47
N ASN A 124 4.54 -1.13 24.21
CA ASN A 124 5.85 -1.19 24.88
C ASN A 124 6.99 -0.49 24.11
N ARG A 125 6.66 0.41 23.18
CA ARG A 125 7.64 1.20 22.41
C ARG A 125 7.89 2.53 23.10
N GLU A 126 9.14 2.97 23.09
CA GLU A 126 9.49 4.33 23.52
C GLU A 126 8.80 5.35 22.62
N PHE A 127 8.12 6.33 23.21
CA PHE A 127 7.49 7.41 22.45
C PHE A 127 8.55 8.31 21.80
N ILE A 128 8.47 8.49 20.48
CA ILE A 128 9.40 9.31 19.71
C ILE A 128 8.83 10.73 19.64
N THR A 129 9.42 11.66 20.40
CA THR A 129 9.00 13.06 20.41
C THR A 129 9.41 13.81 19.16
N GLU A 130 8.66 14.85 18.79
CA GLU A 130 9.02 15.82 17.75
C GLU A 130 10.41 16.41 17.99
N GLU A 131 10.76 16.65 19.26
CA GLU A 131 12.10 17.11 19.63
C GLU A 131 13.18 16.13 19.17
N ARG A 132 12.98 14.83 19.39
CA ARG A 132 13.92 13.79 18.97
C ARG A 132 14.05 13.74 17.45
N VAL A 133 12.94 13.86 16.72
CA VAL A 133 12.93 13.90 15.24
C VAL A 133 13.72 15.10 14.74
N LEU A 134 13.37 16.33 15.15
CA LEU A 134 14.03 17.54 14.69
C LEU A 134 15.51 17.59 15.07
N ARG A 135 15.84 17.18 16.31
CA ARG A 135 17.23 17.08 16.76
C ARG A 135 18.03 16.11 15.89
N SER A 136 17.49 14.92 15.61
CA SER A 136 18.18 13.92 14.78
C SER A 136 18.50 14.44 13.37
N ILE A 137 17.57 15.18 12.75
CA ILE A 137 17.77 15.79 11.44
C ILE A 137 18.84 16.89 11.49
N ARG A 138 18.76 17.74 12.50
CA ARG A 138 19.67 18.86 12.69
C ARG A 138 21.10 18.37 12.95
N ASP A 139 21.26 17.38 13.82
CA ASP A 139 22.55 16.78 14.16
C ASP A 139 23.15 16.07 12.92
N ASP A 140 22.34 15.32 12.16
CA ASP A 140 22.76 14.67 10.91
C ASP A 140 23.28 15.67 9.87
N LEU A 141 22.58 16.81 9.69
CA LEU A 141 23.03 17.88 8.79
C LEU A 141 24.33 18.55 9.25
N GLN A 142 24.55 18.67 10.56
CA GLN A 142 25.78 19.26 11.11
C GLN A 142 27.01 18.40 10.83
N GLU A 143 26.85 17.07 10.84
CA GLU A 143 27.93 16.11 10.54
C GLU A 143 28.28 16.08 9.04
N MET A 144 27.40 16.58 8.17
CA MET A 144 27.64 16.62 6.72
C MET A 144 28.52 17.78 6.26
N GLN A 145 29.18 17.56 5.13
CA GLN A 145 29.81 18.64 4.36
C GLN A 145 28.76 19.66 3.86
N PRO A 146 29.04 20.98 3.95
CA PRO A 146 28.07 22.03 3.59
C PRO A 146 27.42 21.85 2.22
N GLU A 147 28.18 21.42 1.22
CA GLU A 147 27.74 21.27 -0.17
C GLU A 147 26.74 20.11 -0.36
N SER A 148 26.67 19.19 0.60
CA SER A 148 25.72 18.06 0.54
C SER A 148 24.37 18.38 1.17
N ARG A 149 24.29 19.38 2.05
CA ARG A 149 23.11 19.65 2.89
C ARG A 149 21.89 20.07 2.08
N SER A 150 22.09 20.86 1.02
CA SER A 150 21.03 21.36 0.13
C SER A 150 20.28 20.25 -0.62
N HIS A 151 20.89 19.08 -0.77
CA HIS A 151 20.32 17.92 -1.45
C HIS A 151 19.57 16.96 -0.51
N GLN A 152 19.61 17.19 0.80
CA GLN A 152 18.99 16.29 1.76
C GLN A 152 17.52 16.64 1.97
N ARG A 153 16.70 15.60 2.08
CA ARG A 153 15.31 15.61 2.48
C ARG A 153 15.09 14.54 3.53
N TYR A 154 14.03 14.68 4.33
CA TYR A 154 13.76 13.74 5.41
C TYR A 154 12.32 13.22 5.32
N LEU A 155 12.17 11.90 5.38
CA LEU A 155 10.89 11.23 5.53
C LEU A 155 10.78 10.66 6.94
N SER A 156 9.66 10.83 7.62
CA SER A 156 9.47 10.31 8.97
C SER A 156 8.27 9.37 9.12
N LEU A 157 8.49 8.26 9.82
CA LEU A 157 7.49 7.31 10.29
C LEU A 157 7.18 7.47 11.79
N HIS A 158 7.71 8.48 12.49
CA HIS A 158 7.60 8.56 13.96
C HIS A 158 6.14 8.53 14.45
N ALA A 159 5.21 9.24 13.79
CA ALA A 159 3.78 9.18 14.12
C ALA A 159 3.19 7.75 13.99
N ILE A 160 3.62 7.00 12.98
CA ILE A 160 3.23 5.59 12.80
C ILE A 160 3.87 4.71 13.89
N SER A 161 5.14 4.95 14.23
CA SER A 161 5.84 4.26 15.31
C SER A 161 5.21 4.49 16.69
N ASN A 162 4.70 5.70 16.93
CA ASN A 162 4.02 6.08 18.16
C ASN A 162 2.58 5.55 18.24
N ASN A 163 2.00 5.15 17.12
CA ASN A 163 0.62 4.68 17.09
C ASN A 163 0.53 3.21 17.58
N PRO A 164 -0.18 2.95 18.69
CA PRO A 164 -0.25 1.63 19.32
C PRO A 164 -0.94 0.58 18.44
N ARG A 165 -1.67 0.99 17.40
CA ARG A 165 -2.32 0.10 16.43
C ARG A 165 -1.32 -0.77 15.65
N TYR A 166 -0.12 -0.26 15.36
CA TYR A 166 0.83 -0.93 14.47
C TYR A 166 1.83 -1.77 15.24
N THR A 167 2.06 -3.00 14.78
CA THR A 167 3.06 -3.92 15.33
C THR A 167 4.47 -3.56 14.85
N ASP A 168 5.51 -4.12 15.49
CA ASP A 168 6.89 -4.06 14.96
C ASP A 168 7.01 -4.62 13.54
N ALA A 169 6.21 -5.62 13.18
CA ALA A 169 6.21 -6.18 11.84
C ALA A 169 5.54 -5.26 10.83
N ASP A 170 4.51 -4.52 11.23
CA ASP A 170 3.88 -3.51 10.39
C ASP A 170 4.84 -2.34 10.18
N LEU A 171 5.57 -1.92 11.23
CA LEU A 171 6.63 -0.92 11.08
C LEU A 171 7.73 -1.37 10.10
N ARG A 172 8.10 -2.67 10.09
CA ARG A 172 9.02 -3.20 9.06
C ARG A 172 8.42 -3.11 7.66
N LEU A 173 7.12 -3.36 7.52
CA LEU A 173 6.41 -3.19 6.26
C LEU A 173 6.35 -1.73 5.79
N TYR A 174 6.11 -0.78 6.71
CA TYR A 174 6.20 0.65 6.40
C TYR A 174 7.59 1.05 5.90
N ARG A 175 8.67 0.58 6.56
CA ARG A 175 10.04 0.84 6.10
C ARG A 175 10.30 0.25 4.73
N ALA A 176 9.88 -0.99 4.50
CA ALA A 176 9.95 -1.64 3.19
C ALA A 176 9.17 -0.87 2.12
N ALA A 177 8.00 -0.30 2.45
CA ALA A 177 7.20 0.50 1.53
C ALA A 177 7.89 1.81 1.14
N VAL A 178 8.49 2.51 2.11
CA VAL A 178 9.28 3.73 1.84
C VAL A 178 10.42 3.42 0.87
N VAL A 179 11.23 2.40 1.17
CA VAL A 179 12.39 2.06 0.33
C VAL A 179 11.97 1.53 -1.03
N LYS A 180 10.97 0.65 -1.09
CA LYS A 180 10.45 0.15 -2.36
C LYS A 180 9.94 1.30 -3.22
N LEU A 181 9.20 2.26 -2.65
CA LEU A 181 8.67 3.37 -3.43
C LEU A 181 9.77 4.30 -3.92
N LEU A 182 10.67 4.75 -3.05
CA LEU A 182 11.80 5.62 -3.45
C LEU A 182 12.57 5.03 -4.64
N ASN A 183 12.78 3.71 -4.64
CA ASN A 183 13.43 3.02 -5.76
C ASN A 183 12.49 2.80 -6.97
N SER A 184 11.19 2.60 -6.76
CA SER A 184 10.20 2.44 -7.83
C SER A 184 9.91 3.76 -8.57
N VAL A 185 10.30 4.90 -8.00
CA VAL A 185 10.27 6.22 -8.65
C VAL A 185 11.66 6.81 -8.93
N SER A 186 12.71 5.97 -8.85
CA SER A 186 14.10 6.36 -9.11
C SER A 186 14.42 6.38 -10.61
N ARG A 187 15.25 7.33 -11.02
CA ARG A 187 15.83 7.41 -12.38
C ARG A 187 17.27 6.86 -12.41
N ARG A 188 17.74 6.22 -11.33
CA ARG A 188 19.09 5.66 -11.19
C ARG A 188 19.08 4.14 -11.22
N SER A 189 20.24 3.55 -11.55
CA SER A 189 20.42 2.10 -11.68
C SER A 189 20.73 1.35 -10.38
N ARG A 190 21.03 2.07 -9.30
CA ARG A 190 21.34 1.48 -8.00
C ARG A 190 20.09 1.43 -7.13
N ILE A 191 19.83 0.30 -6.48
CA ILE A 191 18.89 0.24 -5.36
C ILE A 191 19.52 0.95 -4.16
N VAL A 192 18.86 2.00 -3.68
CA VAL A 192 19.30 2.81 -2.54
C VAL A 192 18.46 2.45 -1.32
N ASN A 193 19.14 2.08 -0.23
CA ASN A 193 18.54 1.95 1.10
C ASN A 193 18.94 3.21 1.89
N PRO A 194 18.06 4.22 2.03
CA PRO A 194 18.41 5.45 2.71
C PRO A 194 18.64 5.20 4.20
N PRO A 195 19.66 5.81 4.82
CA PRO A 195 19.92 5.62 6.24
C PRO A 195 18.83 6.29 7.08
N MET A 196 18.55 5.73 8.27
CA MET A 196 17.70 6.37 9.27
C MET A 196 18.56 7.02 10.36
N VAL A 197 18.29 8.29 10.65
CA VAL A 197 19.19 9.19 11.39
C VAL A 197 18.83 9.33 12.88
N ASP A 198 17.70 8.77 13.30
CA ASP A 198 17.21 8.77 14.69
C ASP A 198 17.70 7.57 15.52
N VAL A 199 18.56 6.75 14.92
CA VAL A 199 19.20 5.57 15.51
C VAL A 199 20.67 5.46 15.03
N PRO A 200 21.56 4.77 15.76
CA PRO A 200 22.92 4.51 15.30
C PRO A 200 22.95 3.76 13.96
N ALA A 201 24.02 3.97 13.18
CA ALA A 201 24.16 3.42 11.84
C ALA A 201 24.03 1.88 11.79
N GLU A 202 24.49 1.18 12.82
CA GLU A 202 24.41 -0.28 12.95
C GLU A 202 22.97 -0.79 13.10
N ARG A 203 22.06 0.09 13.55
CA ARG A 203 20.63 -0.17 13.73
C ARG A 203 19.75 0.64 12.77
N SER A 204 20.34 1.17 11.70
CA SER A 204 19.66 2.04 10.72
C SER A 204 18.36 1.42 10.18
N SER A 205 18.23 0.09 10.09
CA SER A 205 16.99 -0.58 9.66
C SER A 205 15.83 -0.55 10.67
N GLU A 206 16.05 -0.06 11.89
CA GLU A 206 15.08 0.01 12.99
C GLU A 206 14.62 1.44 13.31
N GLY A 207 15.19 2.46 12.65
CA GLY A 207 14.83 3.87 12.89
C GLY A 207 13.45 4.25 12.35
N SER A 208 13.17 5.55 12.37
CA SER A 208 11.93 6.14 11.89
C SER A 208 12.13 7.37 11.00
N VAL A 209 13.33 7.95 10.93
CA VAL A 209 13.61 9.18 10.17
C VAL A 209 14.61 8.88 9.05
N PHE A 210 14.13 8.70 7.82
CA PHE A 210 14.96 8.45 6.64
C PHE A 210 15.59 9.74 6.12
N ARG A 211 16.89 9.71 5.85
CA ARG A 211 17.56 10.71 5.02
C ARG A 211 17.49 10.32 3.55
N VAL A 212 16.93 11.21 2.74
CA VAL A 212 16.79 11.06 1.29
C VAL A 212 17.69 12.08 0.61
N ASP A 213 18.76 11.63 -0.04
CA ASP A 213 19.56 12.46 -0.94
C ASP A 213 18.93 12.46 -2.33
N LEU A 214 18.48 13.62 -2.82
CA LEU A 214 17.79 13.70 -4.12
C LEU A 214 18.65 13.18 -5.28
N ARG A 215 19.97 13.27 -5.18
CA ARG A 215 20.92 12.86 -6.23
C ARG A 215 20.94 11.34 -6.42
N ASP A 216 20.75 10.59 -5.34
CA ASP A 216 20.69 9.12 -5.31
C ASP A 216 19.50 8.57 -6.13
N PHE A 217 18.46 9.37 -6.33
CA PHE A 217 17.26 9.01 -7.09
C PHE A 217 17.16 9.72 -8.44
N GLY A 218 18.09 10.64 -8.74
CA GLY A 218 18.07 11.41 -9.99
C GLY A 218 16.99 12.49 -10.01
N TRP A 219 16.65 13.02 -8.83
CA TRP A 219 15.67 14.10 -8.66
C TRP A 219 16.36 15.45 -8.48
N SER A 220 15.71 16.47 -9.00
CA SER A 220 16.00 17.87 -8.73
C SER A 220 15.19 18.36 -7.52
N ALA A 221 15.53 19.55 -7.00
CA ALA A 221 14.69 20.21 -5.99
C ALA A 221 13.27 20.49 -6.51
N ALA A 222 13.12 20.78 -7.82
CA ALA A 222 11.81 20.99 -8.44
C ALA A 222 10.97 19.71 -8.52
N ASP A 223 11.59 18.56 -8.82
CA ASP A 223 10.90 17.25 -8.79
C ASP A 223 10.34 16.98 -7.38
N TRP A 224 11.14 17.27 -6.35
CA TRP A 224 10.74 17.12 -4.96
C TRP A 224 9.61 18.08 -4.56
N GLN A 225 9.73 19.36 -4.89
CA GLN A 225 8.68 20.36 -4.63
C GLN A 225 7.34 19.98 -5.26
N LEU A 226 7.37 19.47 -6.49
CA LEU A 226 6.19 18.93 -7.17
C LEU A 226 5.60 17.73 -6.43
N ALA A 227 6.45 16.85 -5.89
CA ALA A 227 5.99 15.72 -5.08
C ALA A 227 5.34 16.13 -3.75
N LEU A 228 5.66 17.32 -3.23
CA LEU A 228 5.08 17.88 -2.02
C LEU A 228 3.82 18.70 -2.23
N GLN A 229 3.35 18.87 -3.47
CA GLN A 229 2.12 19.60 -3.74
C GLN A 229 0.93 18.99 -2.99
N GLY A 230 0.28 19.83 -2.17
CA GLY A 230 -0.84 19.44 -1.33
C GLY A 230 -0.42 18.64 -0.09
N TYR A 231 0.82 18.78 0.40
CA TYR A 231 1.23 18.17 1.67
C TYR A 231 0.45 18.81 2.85
N PRO A 232 -0.36 18.03 3.58
CA PRO A 232 -1.34 18.60 4.50
C PRO A 232 -0.86 18.64 5.96
N PHE A 233 0.36 18.16 6.25
CA PHE A 233 0.84 17.96 7.63
C PHE A 233 1.96 18.92 8.05
N GLY A 234 2.29 19.94 7.25
CA GLY A 234 3.32 20.90 7.61
C GLY A 234 2.87 21.78 8.79
N LEU A 235 3.74 21.94 9.79
CA LEU A 235 3.50 22.74 10.99
C LEU A 235 4.68 23.67 11.29
N SER A 236 4.36 24.86 11.79
CA SER A 236 5.25 25.68 12.61
C SER A 236 4.84 25.52 14.07
N TRP A 237 5.72 25.00 14.93
CA TRP A 237 5.40 24.74 16.33
C TRP A 237 5.33 26.01 17.17
N ASN A 238 4.46 26.03 18.19
CA ASN A 238 4.46 27.11 19.19
C ASN A 238 5.59 26.97 20.23
N ASP A 239 6.13 25.75 20.39
CA ASP A 239 7.24 25.47 21.29
C ASP A 239 8.55 26.12 20.78
N ASN A 240 9.16 26.96 21.61
CA ASN A 240 10.37 27.72 21.25
C ASN A 240 11.58 26.83 20.92
N LYS A 241 11.68 25.65 21.54
CA LYS A 241 12.77 24.70 21.32
C LYS A 241 12.59 23.99 19.98
N LEU A 242 11.37 23.56 19.65
CA LEU A 242 11.07 22.99 18.33
C LEU A 242 11.29 24.02 17.21
N GLN A 243 10.88 25.28 17.41
CA GLN A 243 11.18 26.35 16.48
C GLN A 243 12.69 26.58 16.29
N ALA A 244 13.48 26.48 17.37
CA ALA A 244 14.92 26.63 17.27
C ALA A 244 15.54 25.53 16.39
N PHE A 245 15.15 24.26 16.58
CA PHE A 245 15.62 23.19 15.69
C PHE A 245 15.17 23.38 14.24
N ALA A 246 13.93 23.81 14.01
CA ALA A 246 13.44 24.07 12.65
C ALA A 246 14.26 25.17 11.95
N ARG A 247 14.60 26.25 12.66
CA ARG A 247 15.47 27.33 12.15
C ARG A 247 16.91 26.85 11.90
N ASP A 248 17.47 26.04 12.80
CA ASP A 248 18.79 25.44 12.59
C ASP A 248 18.82 24.59 11.32
N ILE A 249 17.77 23.77 11.10
CA ILE A 249 17.64 22.92 9.91
C ILE A 249 17.55 23.78 8.64
N GLU A 250 16.68 24.81 8.63
CA GLU A 250 16.58 25.73 7.50
C GLU A 250 17.93 26.39 7.20
N GLN A 251 18.65 26.86 8.22
CA GLN A 251 19.95 27.50 8.06
C GLN A 251 20.99 26.54 7.50
N LEU A 252 20.99 25.28 7.92
CA LEU A 252 21.94 24.26 7.47
C LEU A 252 21.67 23.81 6.02
N VAL A 253 20.40 23.66 5.64
CA VAL A 253 20.00 23.32 4.26
C VAL A 253 20.17 24.52 3.32
N GLY A 254 19.97 25.73 3.85
CA GLY A 254 19.95 27.00 3.12
C GLY A 254 18.55 27.32 2.60
N SER A 255 18.08 28.55 2.82
CA SER A 255 16.69 28.96 2.55
C SER A 255 16.24 28.77 1.09
N LEU A 256 17.16 28.78 0.11
CA LEU A 256 16.81 28.51 -1.30
C LEU A 256 16.55 27.03 -1.59
N SER A 257 17.03 26.13 -0.74
CA SER A 257 16.90 24.68 -0.87
C SER A 257 15.97 24.08 0.18
N PHE A 258 15.44 24.89 1.09
CA PHE A 258 14.52 24.47 2.14
C PHE A 258 13.07 24.65 1.69
N ASP A 259 12.31 23.57 1.67
CA ASP A 259 10.93 23.57 1.16
C ASP A 259 9.91 24.13 2.19
N GLY A 260 10.39 24.73 3.28
CA GLY A 260 9.58 25.22 4.41
C GLY A 260 9.37 24.19 5.52
N ILE A 261 9.44 22.90 5.21
CA ILE A 261 9.20 21.82 6.19
C ILE A 261 10.47 21.02 6.51
N ALA A 262 10.66 20.68 7.79
CA ALA A 262 11.84 19.93 8.24
C ALA A 262 11.83 18.45 7.80
N TYR A 263 10.65 17.85 7.71
CA TYR A 263 10.45 16.48 7.24
C TYR A 263 9.05 16.30 6.66
N VAL A 264 8.89 15.24 5.87
CA VAL A 264 7.61 14.82 5.28
C VAL A 264 7.20 13.49 5.90
N ARG A 265 5.91 13.31 6.16
CA ARG A 265 5.37 12.03 6.62
C ARG A 265 5.54 10.96 5.56
N ALA A 266 6.22 9.88 5.93
CA ALA A 266 6.61 8.84 4.98
C ALA A 266 5.43 8.00 4.50
N ASP A 267 4.42 7.77 5.34
CA ASP A 267 3.18 7.08 4.97
C ASP A 267 2.35 7.87 3.94
N TRP A 268 2.27 9.20 4.13
CA TRP A 268 1.66 10.09 3.13
C TRP A 268 2.46 10.10 1.83
N PHE A 269 3.79 10.22 1.91
CA PHE A 269 4.63 10.22 0.72
C PHE A 269 4.50 8.91 -0.05
N VAL A 270 4.44 7.77 0.66
CA VAL A 270 4.23 6.45 0.05
C VAL A 270 2.91 6.40 -0.74
N THR A 271 1.86 6.91 -0.12
CA THR A 271 0.51 6.92 -0.69
C THR A 271 0.42 7.90 -1.87
N LYS A 272 0.95 9.11 -1.72
CA LYS A 272 0.87 10.15 -2.75
C LYS A 272 1.76 9.85 -3.95
N ALA A 273 3.01 9.46 -3.73
CA ALA A 273 3.99 9.23 -4.80
C ALA A 273 3.80 7.90 -5.56
N SER A 274 2.94 7.01 -5.07
CA SER A 274 2.46 5.85 -5.82
C SER A 274 1.21 6.13 -6.67
N ARG A 275 0.75 7.39 -6.75
CA ARG A 275 -0.41 7.80 -7.55
C ARG A 275 0.00 8.72 -8.71
N PRO A 276 -0.78 8.78 -9.80
CA PRO A 276 -0.38 9.27 -11.12
C PRO A 276 0.42 10.58 -11.12
N ALA A 277 -0.18 11.70 -10.68
CA ALA A 277 0.46 13.02 -10.77
C ALA A 277 1.90 13.06 -10.23
N THR A 278 2.12 12.51 -9.02
CA THR A 278 3.45 12.49 -8.40
C THR A 278 4.32 11.36 -8.94
N TYR A 279 3.77 10.17 -9.13
CA TYR A 279 4.48 9.02 -9.69
C TYR A 279 5.10 9.33 -11.05
N HIS A 280 4.27 9.87 -11.95
CA HIS A 280 4.68 10.19 -13.30
C HIS A 280 5.72 11.30 -13.33
N ALA A 281 5.60 12.31 -12.47
CA ALA A 281 6.57 13.38 -12.41
C ALA A 281 7.93 12.91 -11.88
N LEU A 282 7.96 12.15 -10.79
CA LEU A 282 9.21 11.63 -10.22
C LEU A 282 9.95 10.68 -11.18
N LEU A 283 9.23 9.88 -11.97
CA LEU A 283 9.84 9.07 -13.04
C LEU A 283 10.05 9.80 -14.36
N ASN A 284 9.52 11.01 -14.51
CA ASN A 284 9.46 11.73 -15.79
C ASN A 284 8.81 10.89 -16.91
N ILE A 285 7.67 10.27 -16.61
CA ILE A 285 6.90 9.48 -17.58
C ILE A 285 6.28 10.42 -18.61
N PRO A 286 6.49 10.21 -19.91
CA PRO A 286 6.00 11.10 -20.96
C PRO A 286 4.49 10.98 -21.16
N GLU A 287 3.93 11.92 -21.93
CA GLU A 287 2.48 11.98 -22.21
C GLU A 287 1.98 10.90 -23.18
N THR A 288 2.88 10.23 -23.91
CA THR A 288 2.51 9.25 -24.93
C THR A 288 3.37 8.00 -24.88
N ALA A 289 2.78 6.86 -25.26
CA ALA A 289 3.47 5.59 -25.42
C ALA A 289 4.64 5.71 -26.40
N GLY A 290 4.45 6.40 -27.54
CA GLY A 290 5.50 6.55 -28.56
C GLY A 290 6.73 7.31 -28.06
N GLU A 291 6.54 8.32 -27.21
CA GLU A 291 7.67 9.01 -26.58
C GLU A 291 8.38 8.11 -25.56
N LEU A 292 7.63 7.31 -24.78
CA LEU A 292 8.22 6.33 -23.87
C LEU A 292 9.03 5.27 -24.65
N GLU A 293 8.43 4.69 -25.69
CA GLU A 293 9.05 3.71 -26.59
C GLU A 293 10.37 4.27 -27.17
N THR A 294 10.37 5.52 -27.64
CA THR A 294 11.58 6.20 -28.13
C THR A 294 12.65 6.31 -27.04
N ARG A 295 12.29 6.71 -25.82
CA ARG A 295 13.24 6.83 -24.69
C ARG A 295 13.81 5.47 -24.26
N LEU A 296 13.04 4.40 -24.40
CA LEU A 296 13.45 3.04 -24.06
C LEU A 296 14.18 2.32 -25.21
N GLY A 297 14.23 2.94 -26.40
CA GLY A 297 14.81 2.36 -27.59
C GLY A 297 14.02 1.18 -28.13
N VAL A 298 12.70 1.25 -28.05
CA VAL A 298 11.75 0.25 -28.55
C VAL A 298 11.06 0.80 -29.80
N ASP A 299 11.01 0.02 -30.87
CA ASP A 299 10.23 0.34 -32.07
C ASP A 299 9.21 -0.77 -32.31
N THR A 300 8.01 -0.56 -31.75
CA THR A 300 6.94 -1.57 -31.77
C THR A 300 6.50 -1.93 -33.19
N LYS A 301 6.53 -0.96 -34.11
CA LYS A 301 6.16 -1.17 -35.52
C LYS A 301 7.24 -1.94 -36.26
N GLN A 302 8.50 -1.55 -36.10
CA GLN A 302 9.61 -2.24 -36.75
C GLN A 302 9.77 -3.67 -36.21
N ASP A 303 9.58 -3.89 -34.91
CA ASP A 303 9.59 -5.23 -34.33
C ASP A 303 8.47 -6.10 -34.89
N PHE A 304 7.26 -5.55 -35.05
CA PHE A 304 6.19 -6.27 -35.73
C PHE A 304 6.57 -6.60 -37.16
N LEU A 305 7.11 -5.65 -37.93
CA LEU A 305 7.49 -5.87 -39.34
C LEU A 305 8.62 -6.90 -39.50
N GLN A 306 9.54 -6.96 -38.54
CA GLN A 306 10.74 -7.81 -38.57
C GLN A 306 10.62 -9.12 -37.78
N ASP A 307 9.42 -9.45 -37.26
CA ASP A 307 9.18 -10.65 -36.44
C ASP A 307 10.02 -10.68 -35.15
N ARG A 308 10.29 -9.51 -34.55
CA ARG A 308 11.13 -9.35 -33.35
C ARG A 308 10.32 -8.98 -32.10
N LEU A 309 9.15 -9.58 -31.93
CA LEU A 309 8.37 -9.47 -30.70
C LEU A 309 7.85 -10.83 -30.28
N ASN A 310 7.46 -10.95 -29.02
CA ASN A 310 6.81 -12.13 -28.47
C ASN A 310 5.37 -11.78 -28.13
N ARG A 311 4.40 -12.47 -28.72
CA ARG A 311 2.98 -12.18 -28.60
C ARG A 311 2.20 -13.31 -27.96
N ALA A 312 1.21 -12.97 -27.14
CA ALA A 312 0.16 -13.90 -26.71
C ALA A 312 -1.19 -13.18 -26.63
N GLY A 313 -2.25 -13.87 -27.04
CA GLY A 313 -3.62 -13.39 -26.85
C GLY A 313 -4.44 -14.35 -26.01
N PHE A 314 -5.31 -13.82 -25.15
CA PHE A 314 -6.17 -14.61 -24.28
C PHE A 314 -7.51 -13.92 -24.01
N ALA A 315 -8.51 -14.72 -23.66
CA ALA A 315 -9.83 -14.24 -23.25
C ALA A 315 -9.89 -14.20 -21.72
N GLY A 316 -10.19 -13.02 -21.16
CA GLY A 316 -10.28 -12.80 -19.72
C GLY A 316 -8.92 -12.67 -19.02
N SER A 317 -8.79 -11.67 -18.16
CA SER A 317 -7.70 -11.50 -17.21
C SER A 317 -8.28 -11.36 -15.79
N GLY A 318 -7.44 -11.35 -14.76
CA GLY A 318 -7.89 -11.13 -13.38
C GLY A 318 -8.62 -9.79 -13.16
N VAL A 319 -8.51 -8.85 -14.12
CA VAL A 319 -9.09 -7.50 -14.07
C VAL A 319 -9.99 -7.14 -15.25
N SER A 320 -10.11 -7.99 -16.28
CA SER A 320 -10.99 -7.75 -17.44
C SER A 320 -11.69 -9.03 -17.87
N HIS A 321 -12.97 -8.93 -18.26
CA HIS A 321 -13.71 -10.06 -18.83
C HIS A 321 -13.59 -10.16 -20.36
N GLN A 322 -12.84 -9.25 -21.00
CA GLN A 322 -12.72 -9.14 -22.44
C GLN A 322 -11.44 -9.83 -22.96
N ASN A 323 -11.29 -9.88 -24.28
CA ASN A 323 -10.04 -10.27 -24.92
C ASN A 323 -8.89 -9.37 -24.43
N ARG A 324 -7.67 -9.90 -24.35
CA ARG A 324 -6.45 -9.14 -24.15
C ARG A 324 -5.34 -9.73 -25.00
N LEU A 325 -4.52 -8.84 -25.53
CA LEU A 325 -3.30 -9.22 -26.26
C LEU A 325 -2.11 -8.57 -25.57
N VAL A 326 -0.99 -9.27 -25.50
CA VAL A 326 0.24 -8.75 -24.92
C VAL A 326 1.38 -8.97 -25.90
N ASP A 327 2.09 -7.88 -26.19
CA ASP A 327 3.37 -7.90 -26.89
C ASP A 327 4.50 -7.65 -25.90
N ARG A 328 5.58 -8.42 -26.04
CA ARG A 328 6.87 -8.15 -25.42
C ARG A 328 7.88 -7.77 -26.50
N HIS A 329 8.52 -6.64 -26.26
CA HIS A 329 9.62 -6.09 -27.05
C HIS A 329 10.90 -6.06 -26.22
N GLU A 330 12.04 -6.00 -26.90
CA GLU A 330 13.35 -5.73 -26.30
C GLU A 330 13.80 -4.33 -26.71
N GLY A 331 14.24 -3.53 -25.74
CA GLY A 331 14.75 -2.18 -25.99
C GLY A 331 16.28 -2.14 -25.99
N SER A 332 16.85 -1.05 -26.49
CA SER A 332 18.29 -0.78 -26.32
C SER A 332 18.63 -0.22 -24.94
N VAL A 333 17.63 0.30 -24.21
CA VAL A 333 17.76 0.84 -22.85
C VAL A 333 17.08 -0.05 -21.81
N ALA A 334 15.84 -0.46 -22.06
CA ALA A 334 15.11 -1.41 -21.20
C ALA A 334 15.39 -2.86 -21.64
N SER A 335 15.57 -3.76 -20.67
CA SER A 335 15.74 -5.19 -20.96
C SER A 335 14.44 -5.83 -21.46
N TYR A 336 13.29 -5.31 -21.01
CA TYR A 336 11.98 -5.71 -21.53
C TYR A 336 10.99 -4.56 -21.55
N TYR A 337 10.07 -4.61 -22.51
CA TYR A 337 8.93 -3.72 -22.62
C TYR A 337 7.69 -4.55 -22.98
N TYR A 338 6.71 -4.60 -22.09
CA TYR A 338 5.43 -5.25 -22.33
C TYR A 338 4.39 -4.20 -22.62
N ARG A 339 3.65 -4.38 -23.71
CA ARG A 339 2.46 -3.59 -24.05
C ARG A 339 1.28 -4.52 -24.17
N SER A 340 0.27 -4.25 -23.35
CA SER A 340 -1.01 -4.93 -23.47
C SER A 340 -1.99 -4.07 -24.26
N TYR A 341 -2.96 -4.75 -24.86
CA TYR A 341 -4.06 -4.16 -25.62
C TYR A 341 -5.36 -4.72 -25.05
N ASP A 342 -6.17 -3.82 -24.51
CA ASP A 342 -7.50 -4.11 -23.96
C ASP A 342 -8.59 -3.72 -24.96
N PHE A 343 -9.74 -4.39 -24.88
CA PHE A 343 -10.82 -4.29 -25.86
C PHE A 343 -12.14 -3.97 -25.17
N ASP A 344 -12.88 -2.98 -25.68
CA ASP A 344 -14.19 -2.55 -25.17
C ASP A 344 -15.36 -3.30 -25.84
N LYS A 345 -15.09 -4.02 -26.93
CA LYS A 345 -16.10 -4.68 -27.78
C LYS A 345 -15.74 -6.15 -28.03
N ALA A 346 -16.73 -7.01 -27.84
CA ALA A 346 -16.68 -8.43 -28.19
C ALA A 346 -16.98 -8.72 -29.68
N PHE A 347 -16.98 -7.69 -30.54
CA PHE A 347 -17.33 -7.78 -31.96
C PHE A 347 -16.42 -6.89 -32.81
N GLY A 348 -16.56 -6.97 -34.14
CA GLY A 348 -15.73 -6.19 -35.07
C GLY A 348 -14.25 -6.53 -34.97
N ARG A 349 -13.38 -5.53 -35.15
CA ARG A 349 -11.92 -5.68 -35.09
C ARG A 349 -11.34 -5.93 -33.69
N GLY A 350 -12.17 -5.99 -32.65
CA GLY A 350 -11.76 -6.40 -31.30
C GLY A 350 -11.79 -7.92 -31.07
N VAL A 351 -12.27 -8.70 -32.04
CA VAL A 351 -12.27 -10.17 -31.96
C VAL A 351 -10.90 -10.69 -32.38
N LEU A 352 -10.00 -10.94 -31.41
CA LEU A 352 -8.63 -11.39 -31.68
C LEU A 352 -8.55 -12.71 -32.48
N TYR A 353 -9.55 -13.57 -32.34
CA TYR A 353 -9.71 -14.79 -33.14
C TYR A 353 -10.00 -14.52 -34.63
N ARG A 354 -10.27 -13.27 -35.01
CA ARG A 354 -10.43 -12.84 -36.40
C ARG A 354 -9.36 -11.84 -36.82
N PHE A 355 -8.86 -11.05 -35.89
CA PHE A 355 -7.90 -9.97 -36.16
C PHE A 355 -6.63 -10.09 -35.27
N PRO A 356 -5.78 -11.12 -35.45
CA PRO A 356 -4.60 -11.35 -34.61
C PRO A 356 -3.37 -10.50 -34.97
N LEU A 357 -3.36 -9.78 -36.09
CA LEU A 357 -2.16 -9.15 -36.67
C LEU A 357 -2.20 -7.61 -36.56
N GLY A 358 -2.59 -7.10 -35.39
CA GLY A 358 -2.61 -5.67 -35.07
C GLY A 358 -1.49 -5.22 -34.11
N PRO A 359 -1.56 -4.00 -33.55
CA PRO A 359 -2.63 -3.02 -33.76
C PRO A 359 -2.65 -2.50 -35.20
N ARG A 360 -3.69 -1.75 -35.57
CA ARG A 360 -3.72 -1.04 -36.85
C ARG A 360 -2.67 0.08 -36.87
N PHE A 361 -1.85 0.14 -37.92
CA PHE A 361 -0.88 1.22 -38.11
C PHE A 361 -0.53 1.39 -39.60
N ASP A 362 -0.10 2.59 -39.97
CA ASP A 362 0.31 2.91 -41.35
C ASP A 362 1.47 2.02 -41.79
N GLY A 363 1.30 1.31 -42.90
CA GLY A 363 2.30 0.39 -43.44
C GLY A 363 2.21 -1.05 -42.90
N ASN A 364 1.17 -1.42 -42.14
CA ASN A 364 0.93 -2.82 -41.77
C ASN A 364 0.52 -3.65 -43.02
N PRO A 365 1.34 -4.62 -43.49
CA PRO A 365 1.01 -5.43 -44.66
C PRO A 365 -0.14 -6.42 -44.41
N HIS A 366 -0.55 -6.58 -43.15
CA HIS A 366 -1.60 -7.48 -42.68
C HIS A 366 -2.83 -6.72 -42.16
N ASP A 367 -3.05 -5.47 -42.62
CA ASP A 367 -4.12 -4.58 -42.11
C ASP A 367 -5.53 -5.21 -42.12
N GLN A 368 -5.82 -6.08 -43.10
CA GLN A 368 -7.09 -6.83 -43.15
C GLN A 368 -7.35 -7.71 -41.91
N PHE A 369 -6.29 -8.10 -41.19
CA PHE A 369 -6.31 -8.88 -39.95
C PHE A 369 -5.81 -8.07 -38.73
N ALA A 370 -5.67 -6.75 -38.84
CA ALA A 370 -5.27 -5.89 -37.73
C ALA A 370 -6.44 -5.57 -36.79
N PHE A 371 -6.17 -5.62 -35.48
CA PHE A 371 -7.15 -5.29 -34.45
C PHE A 371 -7.23 -3.80 -34.13
N GLU A 372 -8.37 -3.41 -33.56
CA GLU A 372 -8.61 -2.11 -32.94
C GLU A 372 -8.81 -2.34 -31.44
N HIS A 373 -8.16 -1.52 -30.62
CA HIS A 373 -8.09 -1.65 -29.16
C HIS A 373 -8.60 -0.36 -28.51
N ALA A 374 -8.98 -0.45 -27.24
CA ALA A 374 -9.53 0.67 -26.47
C ALA A 374 -8.51 1.34 -25.54
N GLY A 375 -7.36 0.68 -25.34
CA GLY A 375 -6.28 1.16 -24.49
C GLY A 375 -5.40 0.00 -24.05
N GLY A 376 -4.64 0.21 -22.99
CA GLY A 376 -3.85 -0.86 -22.39
C GLY A 376 -2.90 -0.40 -21.30
N GLU A 377 -2.12 -1.35 -20.83
CA GLU A 377 -1.07 -1.16 -19.84
C GLU A 377 0.30 -1.47 -20.45
N ILE A 378 1.27 -0.63 -20.09
CA ILE A 378 2.68 -0.76 -20.42
C ILE A 378 3.47 -1.05 -19.14
N ILE A 379 4.31 -2.08 -19.17
CA ILE A 379 5.22 -2.45 -18.07
C ILE A 379 6.62 -2.64 -18.62
N TRP A 380 7.61 -2.00 -18.01
CA TRP A 380 9.03 -2.12 -18.40
C TRP A 380 9.94 -2.20 -17.18
N ASP A 381 11.18 -2.66 -17.36
CA ASP A 381 12.19 -2.58 -16.29
C ASP A 381 12.82 -1.18 -16.20
N LEU A 382 12.84 -0.65 -14.98
CA LEU A 382 13.61 0.54 -14.63
C LEU A 382 15.11 0.21 -14.58
N PRO A 383 16.00 1.21 -14.68
CA PRO A 383 17.45 0.98 -14.65
C PRO A 383 17.96 0.22 -13.40
N ASN A 384 17.22 0.26 -12.29
CA ASN A 384 17.54 -0.46 -11.05
C ASN A 384 16.92 -1.87 -10.95
N GLY A 385 16.22 -2.32 -12.00
CA GLY A 385 15.59 -3.64 -12.08
C GLY A 385 14.18 -3.73 -11.47
N LEU A 386 13.66 -2.67 -10.84
CA LEU A 386 12.24 -2.57 -10.51
C LEU A 386 11.42 -2.27 -11.77
N GLN A 387 10.10 -2.10 -11.64
CA GLN A 387 9.19 -1.91 -12.77
C GLN A 387 8.60 -0.51 -12.84
N GLY A 388 8.49 0.00 -14.07
CA GLY A 388 7.69 1.17 -14.41
C GLY A 388 6.33 0.75 -14.98
N TYR A 389 5.32 1.58 -14.79
CA TYR A 389 3.94 1.32 -15.19
C TYR A 389 3.32 2.56 -15.85
N MET A 390 2.62 2.35 -16.97
CA MET A 390 1.90 3.40 -17.67
C MET A 390 0.61 2.83 -18.25
N LEU A 391 -0.51 3.47 -17.94
CA LEU A 391 -1.78 3.21 -18.62
C LEU A 391 -1.93 4.16 -19.81
N VAL A 392 -2.50 3.67 -20.90
CA VAL A 392 -2.72 4.44 -22.12
C VAL A 392 -4.11 4.21 -22.70
N ASP A 393 -4.66 5.22 -23.37
CA ASP A 393 -5.85 5.10 -24.20
C ASP A 393 -5.54 4.49 -25.58
N ALA A 394 -6.56 4.36 -26.44
CA ALA A 394 -6.45 3.77 -27.78
C ALA A 394 -5.47 4.52 -28.70
N GLU A 395 -5.31 5.83 -28.49
CA GLU A 395 -4.39 6.70 -29.21
C GLU A 395 -2.96 6.63 -28.64
N GLY A 396 -2.76 5.90 -27.55
CA GLY A 396 -1.48 5.78 -26.87
C GLY A 396 -1.14 6.98 -25.99
N LYS A 397 -2.11 7.84 -25.67
CA LYS A 397 -1.92 8.92 -24.69
C LYS A 397 -2.06 8.36 -23.28
N ARG A 398 -1.19 8.85 -22.39
CA ARG A 398 -1.17 8.49 -20.97
C ARG A 398 -2.49 8.82 -20.29
N ILE A 399 -2.99 7.89 -19.49
CA ILE A 399 -4.15 8.08 -18.63
C ILE A 399 -3.82 7.72 -17.18
N ASP A 400 -4.50 8.37 -16.24
CA ASP A 400 -4.29 8.17 -14.81
C ASP A 400 -5.01 6.94 -14.27
N LYS A 401 -6.12 6.57 -14.91
CA LYS A 401 -6.99 5.48 -14.53
C LYS A 401 -7.49 4.72 -15.75
N GLY A 402 -7.54 3.40 -15.62
CA GLY A 402 -8.17 2.53 -16.61
C GLY A 402 -9.69 2.72 -16.60
N PRO A 403 -10.37 2.79 -17.76
CA PRO A 403 -11.82 2.93 -17.81
C PRO A 403 -12.51 1.71 -17.18
N ILE A 404 -13.42 1.94 -16.24
CA ILE A 404 -14.02 0.90 -15.39
C ILE A 404 -14.91 -0.08 -16.17
N GLU A 405 -15.40 0.34 -17.33
CA GLU A 405 -16.15 -0.49 -18.26
C GLU A 405 -15.26 -1.50 -19.02
N ILE A 406 -13.93 -1.30 -19.00
CA ILE A 406 -12.94 -2.16 -19.67
C ILE A 406 -12.17 -3.01 -18.66
N VAL A 407 -11.68 -2.38 -17.58
CA VAL A 407 -10.85 -3.01 -16.55
C VAL A 407 -11.32 -2.63 -15.15
N ARG A 408 -11.34 -3.59 -14.22
CA ARG A 408 -11.75 -3.40 -12.82
C ARG A 408 -10.81 -4.10 -11.86
N ASP A 409 -10.47 -3.43 -10.78
CA ASP A 409 -9.76 -4.00 -9.65
C ASP A 409 -10.74 -4.57 -8.62
N MET A 410 -11.02 -5.87 -8.69
CA MET A 410 -11.91 -6.53 -7.71
C MET A 410 -11.32 -6.58 -6.30
N ARG A 411 -10.04 -6.27 -6.11
CA ARG A 411 -9.39 -6.19 -4.79
C ARG A 411 -9.38 -4.77 -4.23
N GLU A 412 -9.79 -3.79 -5.04
CA GLU A 412 -9.80 -2.37 -4.71
C GLU A 412 -8.49 -1.91 -4.09
N ILE A 413 -7.36 -2.25 -4.72
CA ILE A 413 -6.00 -1.95 -4.22
C ILE A 413 -5.82 -0.45 -4.01
N ALA A 414 -6.41 0.36 -4.88
CA ALA A 414 -6.40 1.82 -4.80
C ALA A 414 -7.54 2.41 -3.93
N GLY A 415 -8.29 1.58 -3.20
CA GLY A 415 -9.48 1.98 -2.45
C GLY A 415 -10.72 2.24 -3.31
N SER A 416 -10.69 1.77 -4.56
CA SER A 416 -11.81 1.82 -5.51
C SER A 416 -11.66 0.71 -6.56
N PRO A 417 -12.73 0.33 -7.28
CA PRO A 417 -12.65 -0.64 -8.36
C PRO A 417 -11.93 -0.12 -9.62
N GLU A 418 -11.57 1.16 -9.68
CA GLU A 418 -10.77 1.72 -10.78
C GLU A 418 -9.32 1.24 -10.69
N ILE A 419 -8.73 0.88 -11.84
CA ILE A 419 -7.28 0.62 -11.93
C ILE A 419 -6.57 1.97 -11.97
N VAL A 420 -5.92 2.36 -10.88
CA VAL A 420 -5.16 3.61 -10.78
C VAL A 420 -3.69 3.34 -11.11
N ASN A 421 -3.13 4.06 -12.09
CA ASN A 421 -1.77 3.83 -12.55
C ASN A 421 -0.77 3.90 -11.38
N ALA A 422 0.25 3.03 -11.45
CA ALA A 422 1.22 2.74 -10.40
C ALA A 422 0.65 1.96 -9.20
N VAL A 423 -0.16 2.54 -8.31
CA VAL A 423 -0.57 1.84 -7.08
C VAL A 423 -1.30 0.51 -7.34
N SER A 424 -2.25 0.48 -8.29
CA SER A 424 -2.94 -0.77 -8.66
C SER A 424 -1.99 -1.73 -9.39
N CYS A 425 -1.15 -1.21 -10.29
CA CYS A 425 -0.20 -2.00 -11.08
C CYS A 425 0.84 -2.67 -10.17
N ILE A 426 1.43 -1.92 -9.24
CA ILE A 426 2.40 -2.42 -8.24
C ILE A 426 1.78 -3.52 -7.38
N GLY A 427 0.53 -3.36 -6.96
CA GLY A 427 -0.18 -4.37 -6.17
C GLY A 427 -0.51 -5.63 -6.98
N CYS A 428 -0.95 -5.49 -8.23
CA CYS A 428 -1.24 -6.61 -9.14
C CYS A 428 0.05 -7.37 -9.52
N HIS A 429 1.11 -6.62 -9.85
CA HIS A 429 2.43 -7.10 -10.25
C HIS A 429 3.41 -7.18 -9.08
N ARG A 430 2.91 -7.49 -7.87
CA ARG A 430 3.71 -7.57 -6.63
C ARG A 430 4.95 -8.47 -6.71
N HIS A 431 4.92 -9.47 -7.60
CA HIS A 431 6.02 -10.41 -7.84
C HIS A 431 6.59 -10.30 -9.26
N GLY A 432 6.27 -9.24 -10.01
CA GLY A 432 6.67 -9.05 -11.40
C GLY A 432 5.55 -9.39 -12.40
N LEU A 433 5.93 -9.80 -13.61
CA LEU A 433 4.98 -10.12 -14.69
C LEU A 433 4.10 -11.31 -14.28
N LEU A 434 2.81 -11.23 -14.61
CA LEU A 434 1.83 -12.30 -14.38
C LEU A 434 1.98 -13.40 -15.43
N ASP A 435 1.62 -14.63 -15.07
CA ASP A 435 1.55 -15.73 -16.03
C ASP A 435 0.34 -15.59 -16.93
N TYR A 436 0.54 -15.82 -18.22
CA TYR A 436 -0.51 -15.94 -19.21
C TYR A 436 -0.11 -16.96 -20.29
N ARG A 437 -1.08 -17.36 -21.10
CA ARG A 437 -0.89 -18.34 -22.18
C ARG A 437 -1.58 -17.84 -23.42
N ASP A 438 -0.99 -18.12 -24.57
CA ASP A 438 -1.66 -17.85 -25.83
C ASP A 438 -2.81 -18.85 -26.06
N MET A 439 -3.96 -18.32 -26.43
CA MET A 439 -5.15 -19.05 -26.87
C MET A 439 -5.60 -18.61 -28.26
N VAL A 440 -4.93 -17.62 -28.85
CA VAL A 440 -5.36 -16.99 -30.11
C VAL A 440 -4.74 -17.72 -31.30
N SER A 441 -3.42 -17.96 -31.34
CA SER A 441 -2.70 -18.38 -32.55
C SER A 441 -3.19 -19.65 -33.26
N GLY A 442 -3.92 -20.55 -32.59
CA GLY A 442 -4.35 -21.84 -33.15
C GLY A 442 -5.74 -21.86 -33.80
N SER A 443 -6.47 -20.75 -33.81
CA SER A 443 -7.94 -20.76 -33.99
C SER A 443 -8.44 -20.12 -35.29
N GLN A 444 -7.55 -19.55 -36.10
CA GLN A 444 -7.92 -18.74 -37.26
C GLN A 444 -7.78 -19.47 -38.60
N SER A 445 -8.74 -19.20 -39.50
CA SER A 445 -8.56 -19.42 -40.94
C SER A 445 -7.91 -18.18 -41.55
N LEU A 446 -6.62 -18.29 -41.90
CA LEU A 446 -5.80 -17.21 -42.44
C LEU A 446 -5.28 -17.58 -43.83
N THR A 447 -4.86 -16.59 -44.62
CA THR A 447 -4.05 -16.88 -45.82
C THR A 447 -2.71 -17.48 -45.40
N SER A 448 -2.01 -18.14 -46.34
CA SER A 448 -0.69 -18.73 -46.03
C SER A 448 0.32 -17.69 -45.54
N ASN A 449 0.31 -16.46 -46.07
CA ASN A 449 1.24 -15.41 -45.65
C ASN A 449 0.91 -14.88 -44.24
N ASP A 450 -0.37 -14.65 -43.96
CA ASP A 450 -0.81 -14.18 -42.63
C ASP A 450 -0.62 -15.26 -41.56
N ARG A 451 -0.79 -16.54 -41.93
CA ARG A 451 -0.51 -17.67 -41.02
C ARG A 451 0.95 -17.71 -40.62
N THR A 452 1.87 -17.58 -41.57
CA THR A 452 3.32 -17.50 -41.29
C THR A 452 3.62 -16.34 -40.34
N LYS A 453 2.97 -15.18 -40.53
CA LYS A 453 3.14 -14.04 -39.62
C LYS A 453 2.68 -14.35 -38.20
N VAL A 454 1.50 -14.97 -38.04
CA VAL A 454 1.02 -15.40 -36.72
C VAL A 454 2.00 -16.39 -36.08
N ASP A 455 2.48 -17.38 -36.82
CA ASP A 455 3.42 -18.38 -36.29
C ASP A 455 4.78 -17.78 -35.90
N ALA A 456 5.18 -16.67 -36.53
CA ALA A 456 6.41 -15.95 -36.20
C ALA A 456 6.28 -15.08 -34.94
N LEU A 457 5.13 -14.41 -34.76
CA LEU A 457 4.92 -13.47 -33.64
C LEU A 457 4.43 -14.16 -32.36
N TYR A 458 3.52 -15.13 -32.50
CA TYR A 458 2.86 -15.74 -31.35
C TYR A 458 3.76 -16.78 -30.69
N THR A 459 4.14 -16.50 -29.44
CA THR A 459 5.16 -17.27 -28.75
C THR A 459 4.62 -18.61 -28.27
N ARG A 460 5.36 -19.67 -28.57
CA ARG A 460 5.03 -21.02 -28.07
C ARG A 460 4.99 -21.04 -26.53
N PRO A 461 4.10 -21.84 -25.91
CA PRO A 461 3.90 -21.82 -24.46
C PRO A 461 5.16 -22.06 -23.61
N ASP A 462 6.03 -22.99 -24.03
CA ASP A 462 7.31 -23.29 -23.36
C ASP A 462 8.22 -22.05 -23.34
N ARG A 463 8.40 -21.43 -24.51
CA ARG A 463 9.26 -20.26 -24.67
C ARG A 463 8.69 -19.04 -23.94
N LEU A 464 7.37 -18.84 -23.97
CA LEU A 464 6.73 -17.74 -23.26
C LEU A 464 6.95 -17.84 -21.74
N GLN A 465 6.84 -19.05 -21.19
CA GLN A 465 7.08 -19.29 -19.76
C GLN A 465 8.55 -19.06 -19.38
N GLU A 466 9.51 -19.45 -20.21
CA GLU A 466 10.93 -19.12 -20.00
C GLU A 466 11.19 -17.62 -19.95
N ILE A 467 10.60 -16.87 -20.90
CA ILE A 467 10.73 -15.41 -20.99
C ILE A 467 10.14 -14.74 -19.74
N LEU A 468 8.90 -15.10 -19.39
CA LEU A 468 8.22 -14.55 -18.21
C LEU A 468 8.99 -14.86 -16.92
N ALA A 469 9.49 -16.09 -16.78
CA ALA A 469 10.31 -16.47 -15.62
C ALA A 469 11.61 -15.66 -15.53
N SER A 470 12.30 -15.46 -16.66
CA SER A 470 13.52 -14.64 -16.73
C SER A 470 13.27 -13.20 -16.29
N ASP A 471 12.26 -12.55 -16.87
CA ASP A 471 11.93 -11.15 -16.56
C ASP A 471 11.43 -10.99 -15.11
N ARG A 472 10.66 -11.97 -14.62
CA ARG A 472 10.23 -12.06 -13.22
C ARG A 472 11.41 -12.18 -12.26
N ASN A 473 12.38 -13.04 -12.56
CA ASN A 473 13.56 -13.23 -11.72
C ASN A 473 14.40 -11.95 -11.61
N ARG A 474 14.52 -11.19 -12.71
CA ARG A 474 15.18 -9.88 -12.70
C ARG A 474 14.48 -8.90 -11.74
N TYR A 475 13.15 -8.82 -11.80
CA TYR A 475 12.37 -8.01 -10.87
C TYR A 475 12.53 -8.46 -9.41
N LEU A 476 12.41 -9.76 -9.14
CA LEU A 476 12.51 -10.31 -7.78
C LEU A 476 13.89 -10.09 -7.16
N ALA A 477 14.96 -10.10 -7.96
CA ALA A 477 16.30 -9.77 -7.49
C ALA A 477 16.39 -8.31 -7.01
N ALA A 478 15.86 -7.35 -7.79
CA ALA A 478 15.81 -5.94 -7.40
C ALA A 478 14.90 -5.71 -6.19
N LEU A 479 13.73 -6.38 -6.16
CA LEU A 479 12.80 -6.33 -5.04
C LEU A 479 13.44 -6.81 -3.74
N LYS A 480 14.20 -7.92 -3.78
CA LYS A 480 14.92 -8.45 -2.62
C LYS A 480 15.94 -7.46 -2.08
N LEU A 481 16.68 -6.76 -2.94
CA LEU A 481 17.62 -5.71 -2.51
C LEU A 481 16.93 -4.52 -1.84
N ALA A 482 15.70 -4.20 -2.27
CA ALA A 482 14.95 -3.06 -1.73
C ALA A 482 14.24 -3.38 -0.40
N ILE A 483 13.62 -4.56 -0.26
CA ILE A 483 12.76 -4.85 0.90
C ILE A 483 13.31 -5.94 1.83
N GLY A 484 14.23 -6.78 1.32
CA GLY A 484 14.88 -7.84 2.10
C GLY A 484 15.51 -7.35 3.42
N PRO A 485 16.25 -6.22 3.43
CA PRO A 485 16.84 -5.67 4.65
C PRO A 485 15.84 -5.36 5.79
N TYR A 486 14.55 -5.26 5.47
CA TYR A 486 13.49 -4.94 6.43
C TYR A 486 12.57 -6.12 6.70
N LEU A 487 12.31 -6.98 5.71
CA LEU A 487 11.34 -8.06 5.83
C LEU A 487 11.98 -9.43 6.10
N GLN A 488 13.16 -9.71 5.52
CA GLN A 488 13.89 -10.97 5.68
C GLN A 488 14.87 -10.88 6.86
N ILE A 489 14.35 -10.59 8.05
CA ILE A 489 15.16 -10.46 9.26
C ILE A 489 14.58 -11.33 10.39
N ARG A 490 15.42 -11.62 11.39
CA ARG A 490 15.04 -12.40 12.58
C ARG A 490 14.44 -13.76 12.15
N GLU A 491 13.27 -14.11 12.67
CA GLU A 491 12.56 -15.37 12.39
C GLU A 491 12.17 -15.53 10.90
N ALA A 492 12.20 -14.47 10.10
CA ALA A 492 11.79 -14.47 8.70
C ALA A 492 12.97 -14.44 7.71
N THR A 493 14.19 -14.74 8.16
CA THR A 493 15.41 -14.66 7.32
C THR A 493 15.35 -15.61 6.11
N ASP A 494 14.79 -16.80 6.27
CA ASP A 494 14.66 -17.81 5.21
C ASP A 494 13.33 -17.73 4.43
N THR A 495 12.41 -16.86 4.86
CA THR A 495 11.12 -16.64 4.20
C THR A 495 11.34 -16.05 2.80
N ALA A 496 10.72 -16.65 1.78
CA ALA A 496 10.87 -16.17 0.41
C ALA A 496 10.28 -14.75 0.26
N ILE A 497 10.90 -13.92 -0.59
CA ILE A 497 10.46 -12.52 -0.77
C ILE A 497 9.00 -12.41 -1.25
N THR A 498 8.51 -13.45 -1.93
CA THR A 498 7.15 -13.58 -2.47
C THR A 498 6.09 -13.97 -1.43
N GLU A 499 6.51 -14.33 -0.21
CA GLU A 499 5.60 -14.66 0.89
C GLU A 499 5.19 -13.43 1.71
N PHE A 500 5.88 -12.31 1.54
CA PHE A 500 5.52 -11.06 2.20
C PHE A 500 4.39 -10.33 1.45
N PRO A 501 3.58 -9.52 2.17
CA PRO A 501 2.65 -8.58 1.54
C PRO A 501 3.37 -7.60 0.62
N GLU A 502 2.67 -7.11 -0.40
CA GLU A 502 3.20 -6.03 -1.23
C GLU A 502 3.22 -4.71 -0.41
N PRO A 503 4.40 -4.11 -0.14
CA PRO A 503 4.48 -3.03 0.85
C PRO A 503 3.77 -1.73 0.46
N ILE A 504 3.86 -1.28 -0.80
CA ILE A 504 3.38 0.06 -1.20
C ILE A 504 1.86 0.12 -1.16
N SER A 505 1.19 -0.83 -1.82
CA SER A 505 -0.26 -0.94 -1.83
C SER A 505 -0.84 -1.25 -0.46
N THR A 506 -0.15 -2.05 0.37
CA THR A 506 -0.59 -2.30 1.75
C THR A 506 -0.59 -1.00 2.56
N VAL A 507 0.49 -0.22 2.51
CA VAL A 507 0.56 1.07 3.21
C VAL A 507 -0.43 2.08 2.63
N ALA A 508 -0.58 2.15 1.30
CA ALA A 508 -1.57 3.02 0.68
C ALA A 508 -3.00 2.68 1.13
N LYS A 509 -3.32 1.39 1.28
CA LYS A 509 -4.60 0.93 1.80
C LYS A 509 -4.78 1.30 3.26
N TRP A 510 -3.77 1.09 4.11
CA TRP A 510 -3.81 1.48 5.52
C TRP A 510 -3.95 2.99 5.71
N TYR A 511 -3.28 3.78 4.87
CA TYR A 511 -3.38 5.23 4.88
C TYR A 511 -4.82 5.70 4.66
N ASP A 512 -5.53 5.10 3.69
CA ASP A 512 -6.89 5.50 3.30
C ASP A 512 -7.98 5.06 4.30
N GLN A 513 -7.64 4.31 5.35
CA GLN A 513 -8.61 3.85 6.34
C GLN A 513 -9.13 4.97 7.24
N ASP A 514 -10.33 4.77 7.77
CA ASP A 514 -10.87 5.63 8.81
C ASP A 514 -9.95 5.67 10.04
N MET A 515 -9.90 6.86 10.64
CA MET A 515 -9.00 7.20 11.72
C MET A 515 -9.71 7.10 13.07
N SER A 516 -9.11 6.36 13.99
CA SER A 516 -9.49 6.30 15.40
C SER A 516 -8.88 7.48 16.19
N LEU A 517 -9.29 7.61 17.45
CA LEU A 517 -8.70 8.57 18.39
C LEU A 517 -7.17 8.37 18.53
N ALA A 518 -6.71 7.12 18.54
CA ALA A 518 -5.28 6.78 18.62
C ALA A 518 -4.51 7.22 17.37
N ASP A 519 -5.11 7.08 16.17
CA ASP A 519 -4.51 7.55 14.93
C ASP A 519 -4.33 9.08 14.96
N VAL A 520 -5.38 9.82 15.34
CA VAL A 520 -5.33 11.29 15.44
C VAL A 520 -4.36 11.77 16.53
N ALA A 521 -4.36 11.11 17.69
CA ALA A 521 -3.45 11.43 18.78
C ALA A 521 -1.98 11.26 18.39
N ALA A 522 -1.65 10.12 17.75
CA ALA A 522 -0.28 9.84 17.32
C ALA A 522 0.21 10.83 16.24
N GLU A 523 -0.67 11.25 15.33
CA GLU A 523 -0.34 12.24 14.30
C GLU A 523 -0.17 13.66 14.86
N LEU A 524 -0.85 13.99 15.96
CA LEU A 524 -0.73 15.27 16.66
C LEU A 524 0.40 15.29 17.70
N GLY A 525 1.14 14.19 17.87
CA GLY A 525 2.24 14.08 18.84
C GLY A 525 1.78 13.86 20.30
N PHE A 526 0.58 13.34 20.53
CA PHE A 526 0.10 12.99 21.87
C PHE A 526 0.55 11.57 22.25
N GLU A 527 1.27 11.44 23.37
CA GLU A 527 1.70 10.14 23.91
C GLU A 527 0.53 9.30 24.43
N ASN A 528 -0.46 9.96 25.05
CA ASN A 528 -1.66 9.29 25.55
C ASN A 528 -2.90 9.77 24.78
N ALA A 529 -3.48 8.87 23.97
CA ALA A 529 -4.69 9.14 23.20
C ALA A 529 -5.91 9.46 24.08
N ASP A 530 -6.00 8.88 25.28
CA ASP A 530 -7.13 9.09 26.19
C ASP A 530 -7.20 10.53 26.71
N ALA A 531 -6.08 11.27 26.66
CA ALA A 531 -6.06 12.69 27.01
C ALA A 531 -6.75 13.56 25.94
N LEU A 532 -6.89 13.06 24.71
CA LEU A 532 -7.46 13.82 23.59
C LEU A 532 -8.99 13.79 23.59
N ALA A 533 -9.63 12.68 23.98
CA ALA A 533 -11.09 12.54 23.97
C ALA A 533 -11.82 13.62 24.80
N PRO A 534 -11.47 13.88 26.07
CA PRO A 534 -12.07 14.97 26.84
C PRO A 534 -11.82 16.34 26.19
N THR A 535 -10.63 16.54 25.63
CA THR A 535 -10.28 17.80 24.96
C THR A 535 -11.20 18.06 23.77
N ILE A 536 -11.49 17.04 22.96
CA ILE A 536 -12.46 17.13 21.84
C ILE A 536 -13.88 17.38 22.38
N GLN A 537 -14.31 16.66 23.40
CA GLN A 537 -15.66 16.76 23.97
C GLN A 537 -16.01 18.21 24.40
N TYR A 538 -15.07 18.88 25.06
CA TYR A 538 -15.28 20.20 25.64
C TYR A 538 -14.80 21.37 24.77
N ASN A 539 -14.12 21.13 23.64
CA ASN A 539 -13.67 22.19 22.74
C ASN A 539 -14.59 22.33 21.52
N GLN A 540 -15.37 23.41 21.48
CA GLN A 540 -16.31 23.65 20.37
C GLN A 540 -15.59 23.77 19.02
N LYS A 541 -14.39 24.37 18.96
CA LYS A 541 -13.64 24.50 17.70
C LYS A 541 -13.27 23.14 17.12
N LEU A 542 -12.91 22.17 17.96
CA LEU A 542 -12.58 20.81 17.51
C LEU A 542 -13.82 20.06 16.99
N LYS A 543 -14.98 20.28 17.62
CA LYS A 543 -16.25 19.74 17.15
C LYS A 543 -16.70 20.36 15.83
N ASP A 544 -16.49 21.67 15.65
CA ASP A 544 -16.79 22.38 14.40
C ASP A 544 -15.86 21.93 13.25
N LEU A 545 -14.68 21.39 13.58
CA LEU A 545 -13.79 20.69 12.64
C LEU A 545 -14.21 19.24 12.36
N GLY A 546 -15.32 18.78 12.95
CA GLY A 546 -15.90 17.45 12.76
C GLY A 546 -15.23 16.34 13.56
N LEU A 547 -14.44 16.64 14.60
CA LEU A 547 -13.77 15.63 15.43
C LEU A 547 -14.65 15.00 16.51
N ALA A 548 -15.90 15.47 16.67
CA ALA A 548 -16.82 15.00 17.69
C ALA A 548 -16.96 13.45 17.77
N PRO A 549 -17.00 12.68 16.66
CA PRO A 549 -17.11 11.22 16.72
C PRO A 549 -15.98 10.54 17.51
N LEU A 550 -14.77 11.10 17.50
CA LEU A 550 -13.61 10.55 18.21
C LEU A 550 -13.74 10.58 19.73
N ALA A 551 -14.59 11.46 20.27
CA ALA A 551 -14.87 11.54 21.70
C ALA A 551 -15.92 10.50 22.16
N SER A 552 -16.43 9.66 21.26
CA SER A 552 -17.47 8.65 21.53
C SER A 552 -17.12 7.30 20.91
N ASP A 553 -15.82 6.95 20.92
CA ASP A 553 -15.26 5.69 20.40
C ASP A 553 -15.65 5.37 18.94
N SER A 554 -15.87 6.41 18.14
CA SER A 554 -16.11 6.31 16.70
C SER A 554 -14.89 6.79 15.89
N THR A 555 -14.96 6.67 14.58
CA THR A 555 -13.87 7.03 13.65
C THR A 555 -14.23 8.24 12.80
N ILE A 556 -13.24 8.84 12.16
CA ILE A 556 -13.42 9.87 11.12
C ILE A 556 -12.75 9.43 9.81
N PRO A 557 -13.25 9.84 8.63
CA PRO A 557 -12.59 9.49 7.37
C PRO A 557 -11.21 10.12 7.22
N ARG A 558 -10.20 9.37 6.74
CA ARG A 558 -8.86 9.92 6.43
C ARG A 558 -8.93 11.16 5.53
N ARG A 559 -9.73 11.05 4.46
CA ARG A 559 -9.88 12.12 3.45
C ARG A 559 -10.43 13.42 4.02
N MET A 560 -11.12 13.36 5.14
CA MET A 560 -11.58 14.56 5.85
C MET A 560 -10.41 15.19 6.62
N TRP A 561 -9.56 14.38 7.24
CA TRP A 561 -8.46 14.83 8.08
C TRP A 561 -7.36 15.57 7.30
N ASP A 562 -7.05 15.08 6.10
CA ASP A 562 -5.97 15.59 5.26
C ASP A 562 -6.42 16.53 4.12
N THR A 563 -7.73 16.80 3.99
CA THR A 563 -8.27 17.66 2.91
C THR A 563 -7.79 19.11 3.01
N GLN A 564 -7.50 19.70 1.85
CA GLN A 564 -7.29 21.14 1.66
C GLN A 564 -8.27 21.73 0.63
N GLN A 565 -9.39 21.04 0.34
CA GLN A 565 -10.34 21.49 -0.68
C GLN A 565 -11.15 22.72 -0.24
N GLU A 566 -11.50 22.80 1.04
CA GLU A 566 -12.32 23.89 1.60
C GLU A 566 -11.47 25.07 2.10
N SER A 567 -10.18 24.85 2.32
CA SER A 567 -9.27 25.80 2.97
C SER A 567 -7.82 25.50 2.59
N PRO A 568 -6.95 26.53 2.44
CA PRO A 568 -5.51 26.33 2.23
C PRO A 568 -4.82 25.55 3.36
N SER A 569 -5.40 25.56 4.56
CA SER A 569 -4.96 24.73 5.69
C SER A 569 -5.84 23.50 5.86
N SER A 570 -5.21 22.35 6.09
CA SER A 570 -5.90 21.07 6.30
C SER A 570 -6.66 21.02 7.63
N ILE A 571 -7.55 20.05 7.79
CA ILE A 571 -8.21 19.79 9.10
C ILE A 571 -7.18 19.40 10.15
N PHE A 572 -6.16 18.62 9.81
CA PHE A 572 -4.99 18.39 10.67
C PHE A 572 -4.37 19.71 11.16
N GLN A 573 -4.00 20.63 10.25
CA GLN A 573 -3.34 21.89 10.61
C GLN A 573 -4.23 22.78 11.48
N ARG A 574 -5.52 22.88 11.13
CA ARG A 574 -6.51 23.65 11.90
C ARG A 574 -6.75 23.06 13.29
N THR A 575 -6.64 21.74 13.42
CA THR A 575 -6.72 21.03 14.70
C THR A 575 -5.48 21.31 15.56
N ALA A 576 -4.28 21.25 14.98
CA ALA A 576 -3.05 21.64 15.66
C ALA A 576 -3.10 23.09 16.18
N VAL A 577 -3.67 24.02 15.40
CA VAL A 577 -3.93 25.40 15.84
C VAL A 577 -4.91 25.46 17.01
N ALA A 578 -6.03 24.75 16.92
CA ALA A 578 -7.04 24.75 17.97
C ALA A 578 -6.56 24.14 19.29
N LEU A 579 -5.57 23.24 19.23
CA LEU A 579 -4.91 22.62 20.38
C LEU A 579 -3.69 23.40 20.88
N GLY A 580 -3.28 24.47 20.18
CA GLY A 580 -2.10 25.25 20.55
C GLY A 580 -0.77 24.54 20.28
N VAL A 581 -0.76 23.48 19.48
CA VAL A 581 0.46 22.75 19.07
C VAL A 581 1.31 23.61 18.14
N GLY A 582 0.68 24.28 17.19
CA GLY A 582 1.37 25.09 16.19
C GLY A 582 0.43 25.71 15.17
N SER A 583 1.01 26.35 14.16
CA SER A 583 0.31 26.92 13.01
C SER A 583 0.55 26.07 11.75
N GLY A 584 -0.44 26.01 10.85
CA GLY A 584 -0.29 25.32 9.58
C GLY A 584 0.77 25.95 8.69
N MET A 585 1.57 25.11 8.03
CA MET A 585 2.58 25.51 7.06
C MET A 585 2.45 24.65 5.81
N ASN A 586 2.42 25.27 4.64
CA ASN A 586 2.46 24.56 3.36
C ASN A 586 3.88 24.60 2.80
N PRO A 587 4.33 23.55 2.10
CA PRO A 587 5.60 23.60 1.39
C PRO A 587 5.62 24.78 0.41
N ASN A 588 6.77 25.44 0.29
CA ASN A 588 6.98 26.58 -0.61
C ASN A 588 6.92 26.17 -2.08
#